data_AF-A0AAU6D601-F1
#
_entry.id   AF-A0AAU6D601-F1
#
_cell.length_a   1.000
_cell.length_b   1.000
_cell.length_c   1.000
_cell.angle_alpha   90.00
_cell.angle_beta   90.00
_cell.angle_gamma   90.00
#
_symmetry.space_group_name_H-M   'P 1'
#
loop_
_entity.id
_entity.type
_entity.pdbx_description
1 polymer ?
#
loop_
_entity_poly.entity_id
_entity_poly.type
_entity_poly.pdbx_seq_one_letter_code
_entity_poly.pdbx_strand_id
1 'polypeptide(L)'
;MPLPVDVDEALVPAVLRGAGSSDMPARQLIARLRLPVLILPWADDPAHPLSTAAELVSLIPDSVAETARTTDDLRRWGRRAADFLAA
;
A
#
# COMPACT_ATOMS: atom_id res chain seq x y z
N MET A 1 -14.79 17.74 1.56
CA MET A 1 -14.99 16.29 1.40
C MET A 1 -14.74 15.67 2.77
N PRO A 2 -15.65 14.86 3.33
CA PRO A 2 -15.29 14.08 4.50
C PRO A 2 -14.09 13.19 4.15
N LEU A 3 -13.17 13.01 5.10
CA LEU A 3 -12.08 12.04 4.93
C LEU A 3 -12.72 10.65 4.77
N PRO A 4 -12.20 9.79 3.88
CA PRO A 4 -12.80 8.49 3.57
C PRO A 4 -12.81 7.50 4.75
N VAL A 5 -12.18 7.85 5.88
CA VAL A 5 -12.22 7.07 7.11
C VAL A 5 -12.83 7.96 8.19
N ASP A 6 -14.06 7.65 8.57
CA ASP A 6 -14.79 8.27 9.68
C ASP A 6 -14.67 7.34 10.89
N VAL A 7 -13.88 7.75 11.89
CA VAL A 7 -13.65 6.99 13.12
C VAL A 7 -14.15 7.86 14.27
N ASP A 8 -14.89 7.25 15.21
CA ASP A 8 -15.23 7.93 16.46
C ASP A 8 -13.94 8.50 17.10
N GLU A 9 -13.96 9.78 17.44
CA GLU A 9 -12.80 10.50 17.98
C GLU A 9 -12.24 9.81 19.24
N ALA A 10 -13.11 9.20 20.05
CA ALA A 10 -12.72 8.46 21.24
C ALA A 10 -11.86 7.21 20.92
N LEU A 11 -11.94 6.69 19.69
CA LEU A 11 -11.20 5.51 19.25
C LEU A 11 -9.85 5.84 18.59
N VAL A 12 -9.63 7.09 18.17
CA VAL A 12 -8.39 7.51 17.48
C VAL A 12 -7.12 7.08 18.22
N PRO A 13 -6.99 7.26 19.56
CA PRO A 13 -5.79 6.82 20.27
C PRO A 13 -5.56 5.30 20.23
N ALA A 14 -6.64 4.50 20.25
CA ALA A 14 -6.54 3.05 20.15
C ALA A 14 -6.12 2.61 18.75
N VAL A 15 -6.71 3.22 17.71
CA VAL A 15 -6.37 2.96 16.30
C VAL A 15 -4.91 3.29 16.01
N LEU A 16 -4.43 4.47 16.42
CA LEU A 16 -3.04 4.88 16.19
C LEU A 16 -2.04 3.99 16.94
N ARG A 17 -2.37 3.53 18.16
CA ARG A 17 -1.53 2.54 18.87
C ARG A 17 -1.47 1.22 18.11
N GLY A 18 -2.61 0.73 17.62
CA GLY A 18 -2.67 -0.49 16.80
C GLY A 18 -1.83 -0.36 15.53
N ALA A 19 -1.99 0.75 14.80
CA ALA A 19 -1.21 1.04 13.61
C ALA A 19 0.30 1.09 13.92
N GLY A 20 0.70 1.79 14.99
CA GLY A 20 2.11 1.85 15.40
C GLY A 20 2.69 0.51 15.88
N SER A 21 1.86 -0.46 16.26
CA SER A 21 2.28 -1.82 16.61
C SER A 21 2.30 -2.79 15.42
N SER A 22 1.81 -2.36 14.26
CA SER A 22 1.68 -3.21 13.07
C SER A 22 2.91 -3.08 12.19
N ASP A 23 3.88 -3.98 12.38
CA ASP A 23 5.05 -4.08 11.51
C ASP A 23 4.78 -4.96 10.28
N MET A 24 5.57 -4.72 9.22
CA MET A 24 5.59 -5.61 8.05
C MET A 24 6.10 -7.01 8.45
N PRO A 25 5.52 -8.11 7.92
CA PRO A 25 6.03 -9.45 8.17
C PRO A 25 7.49 -9.63 7.73
N ALA A 26 8.16 -10.65 8.27
CA ALA A 26 9.49 -11.03 7.82
C ALA A 26 9.52 -11.34 6.31
N ARG A 27 10.63 -10.99 5.64
CA ARG A 27 10.82 -11.11 4.18
C ARG A 27 10.50 -12.51 3.65
N GLN A 28 10.89 -13.54 4.41
CA GLN A 28 10.69 -14.94 4.07
C GLN A 28 9.21 -15.36 4.09
N LEU A 29 8.35 -14.63 4.80
CA LEU A 29 6.90 -14.83 4.77
C LEU A 29 6.29 -14.13 3.55
N ILE A 30 6.74 -12.90 3.25
CA ILE A 30 6.32 -12.16 2.06
C ILE A 30 6.66 -12.93 0.77
N ALA A 31 7.86 -13.50 0.68
CA ALA A 31 8.30 -14.27 -0.49
C ALA A 31 7.50 -15.57 -0.73
N ARG A 32 6.64 -15.98 0.22
CA ARG A 32 5.73 -17.14 0.05
C ARG A 32 4.43 -16.79 -0.64
N LEU A 33 4.14 -15.52 -0.89
CA LEU A 33 2.94 -15.11 -1.61
C LEU A 33 2.95 -15.69 -3.04
N ARG A 34 1.88 -16.40 -3.40
CA ARG A 34 1.68 -17.07 -4.70
C ARG A 34 0.40 -16.58 -5.38
N LEU A 35 0.18 -15.27 -5.32
CA LEU A 35 -0.95 -14.59 -5.94
C LEU A 35 -0.46 -13.33 -6.64
N PRO A 36 -1.19 -12.83 -7.65
CA PRO A 36 -0.92 -11.53 -8.22
C PRO A 36 -0.96 -10.44 -7.15
N VAL A 37 0.03 -9.54 -7.15
CA VAL A 37 0.05 -8.39 -6.23
C VAL A 37 0.24 -7.08 -7.01
N LEU A 38 -0.63 -6.11 -6.78
CA LEU A 38 -0.46 -4.74 -7.25
C LEU A 38 0.11 -3.87 -6.13
N ILE A 39 1.25 -3.23 -6.40
CA ILE A 39 1.94 -2.32 -5.48
C ILE A 39 1.82 -0.89 -6.01
N LEU A 40 1.28 0.02 -5.22
CA LEU A 40 1.02 1.42 -5.63
C LEU A 40 1.80 2.41 -4.75
N PRO A 41 3.10 2.62 -4.98
CA PRO A 41 3.89 3.56 -4.19
C PRO A 41 3.72 5.01 -4.68
N TRP A 42 3.89 5.98 -3.78
CA TRP A 42 3.99 7.39 -4.11
C TRP A 42 5.41 7.90 -3.88
N ALA A 43 6.01 8.49 -4.91
CA ALA A 43 7.41 8.91 -4.89
C ALA A 43 7.76 9.95 -3.81
N ASP A 44 6.80 10.81 -3.44
CA ASP A 44 7.03 11.92 -2.50
C ASP A 44 6.48 11.63 -1.09
N ASP A 45 6.26 10.35 -0.75
CA ASP A 45 5.85 9.91 0.57
C ASP A 45 7.06 9.44 1.41
N PRO A 46 7.60 10.28 2.33
CA PRO A 46 8.73 9.89 3.17
C PRO A 46 8.37 8.82 4.20
N ALA A 47 7.09 8.64 4.56
CA ALA A 47 6.67 7.59 5.46
C ALA A 47 6.64 6.21 4.77
N HIS A 48 6.53 6.19 3.44
CA HIS A 48 6.50 4.97 2.62
C HIS A 48 7.51 5.07 1.46
N PRO A 49 8.82 4.94 1.73
CA PRO A 49 9.86 5.16 0.74
C PRO A 49 9.79 4.16 -0.43
N LEU A 50 10.15 4.62 -1.63
CA LEU A 50 10.18 3.78 -2.84
C LEU A 50 11.06 2.53 -2.71
N SER A 51 12.08 2.55 -1.84
CA SER A 51 12.92 1.39 -1.56
C SER A 51 12.11 0.21 -1.01
N THR A 52 11.09 0.48 -0.18
CA THR A 52 10.18 -0.55 0.33
C THR A 52 9.40 -1.20 -0.81
N ALA A 53 8.87 -0.39 -1.73
CA ALA A 53 8.14 -0.91 -2.89
C ALA A 53 9.03 -1.74 -3.83
N ALA A 54 10.25 -1.26 -4.10
CA ALA A 54 11.23 -1.98 -4.92
C ALA A 54 11.60 -3.33 -4.29
N GLU A 55 11.69 -3.39 -2.96
CA GLU A 55 11.97 -4.61 -2.24
C GLU A 55 10.77 -5.59 -2.22
N LEU A 56 9.55 -5.08 -2.11
CA LEU A 56 8.36 -5.92 -2.25
C LEU A 56 8.27 -6.54 -3.66
N VAL A 57 8.61 -5.76 -4.70
CA VAL A 57 8.67 -6.27 -6.08
C VAL A 57 9.72 -7.39 -6.22
N SER A 58 10.87 -7.27 -5.56
CA SER A 58 11.90 -8.30 -5.63
C SER A 58 11.55 -9.58 -4.84
N LEU A 59 10.72 -9.46 -3.80
CA LEU A 59 10.30 -10.58 -2.97
C LEU A 59 9.09 -11.33 -3.54
N ILE A 60 8.15 -10.63 -4.18
CA ILE A 60 6.87 -11.21 -4.62
C ILE A 60 6.93 -11.51 -6.13
N PRO A 61 6.96 -12.79 -6.55
CA PRO A 61 7.21 -13.17 -7.94
C PRO A 61 6.20 -12.59 -8.95
N ASP A 62 4.91 -12.61 -8.59
CA ASP A 62 3.82 -12.18 -9.47
C ASP A 62 3.33 -10.76 -9.13
N SER A 63 4.26 -9.88 -8.74
CA SER A 63 3.94 -8.50 -8.41
C SER A 63 4.15 -7.54 -9.58
N VAL A 64 3.32 -6.51 -9.62
CA VAL A 64 3.45 -5.36 -10.51
C VAL A 64 3.41 -4.09 -9.68
N ALA A 65 4.24 -3.11 -10.04
CA ALA A 65 4.27 -1.82 -9.35
C ALA A 65 3.99 -0.66 -10.29
N GLU A 66 3.18 0.30 -9.85
CA GLU A 66 2.88 1.53 -10.59
C GLU A 66 3.12 2.74 -9.68
N THR A 67 4.24 3.42 -9.87
CA THR A 67 4.64 4.55 -9.03
C THR A 67 3.88 5.81 -9.41
N ALA A 68 3.17 6.40 -8.45
CA ALA A 68 2.61 7.74 -8.58
C ALA A 68 3.70 8.80 -8.35
N ARG A 69 3.71 9.82 -9.21
CA ARG A 69 4.59 11.00 -9.09
C ARG A 69 3.80 12.30 -9.04
N THR A 70 2.51 12.24 -9.37
CA THR A 70 1.60 13.38 -9.40
C THR A 70 0.28 13.03 -8.73
N THR A 71 -0.49 14.05 -8.35
CA THR A 71 -1.85 13.86 -7.84
C THR A 71 -2.79 13.26 -8.89
N ASP A 72 -2.51 13.47 -10.18
CA ASP A 72 -3.26 12.83 -11.26
C ASP A 72 -2.99 11.33 -11.34
N ASP A 73 -1.79 10.87 -11.01
CA ASP A 73 -1.49 9.44 -10.90
C ASP A 73 -2.27 8.82 -9.73
N LEU A 74 -2.29 9.49 -8.57
CA LEU A 74 -3.04 9.04 -7.40
C LEU A 74 -4.54 8.89 -7.68
N ARG A 75 -5.13 9.84 -8.43
CA ARG A 75 -6.55 9.78 -8.82
C ARG A 75 -6.87 8.55 -9.68
N ARG A 76 -5.89 7.97 -10.37
CA ARG A 76 -6.07 6.78 -11.22
C ARG A 76 -6.02 5.48 -10.43
N TRP A 77 -5.48 5.47 -9.21
CA TRP A 77 -5.31 4.25 -8.40
C TRP A 77 -6.59 3.45 -8.22
N GLY A 78 -7.73 4.11 -8.00
CA GLY A 78 -9.02 3.42 -7.84
C GLY A 78 -9.39 2.58 -9.07
N ARG A 79 -9.28 3.16 -10.28
CA ARG A 79 -9.52 2.43 -11.53
C ARG A 79 -8.46 1.35 -11.73
N ARG A 80 -7.18 1.67 -11.49
CA ARG A 80 -6.08 0.73 -11.66
C ARG A 80 -6.23 -0.53 -10.80
N ALA A 81 -6.69 -0.36 -9.56
CA ALA A 81 -6.99 -1.45 -8.65
C ALA A 81 -8.20 -2.27 -9.13
N ALA A 82 -9.27 -1.61 -9.61
CA ALA A 82 -10.42 -2.31 -10.18
C ALA A 82 -10.03 -3.16 -11.41
N ASP A 83 -9.25 -2.60 -12.33
CA ASP A 83 -8.76 -3.30 -13.52
C ASP A 83 -7.88 -4.50 -13.15
N PHE A 84 -7.05 -4.37 -12.11
CA PHE A 84 -6.21 -5.46 -11.60
C PHE A 84 -7.02 -6.62 -11.02
N LEU A 85 -8.09 -6.31 -10.29
CA LEU A 85 -8.95 -7.32 -9.66
C LEU A 85 -9.90 -8.01 -10.65
N ALA A 86 -10.13 -7.41 -11.83
CA ALA A 86 -10.99 -7.96 -12.86
C ALA A 86 -10.29 -8.90 -13.84
N ALA A 87 -8.95 -8.99 -13.79
CA ALA A 87 -8.12 -9.87 -14.61
C ALA A 87 -8.01 -11.28 -14.02
#